data_AF-A0A955EQU7-F1
#
_entry.id   AF-A0A955EQU7-F1
#
_cell.length_a   1.000
_cell.length_b   1.000
_cell.length_c   1.000
_cell.angle_alpha   90.00
_cell.angle_beta   90.00
_cell.angle_gamma   90.00
#
_symmetry.space_group_name_H-M   'P 1'
#
loop_
_entity.id
_entity.type
_entity.pdbx_description
1 polymer ?
#
loop_
_entity_poly.entity_id
_entity_poly.type
_entity_poly.pdbx_seq_one_letter_code
_entity_poly.pdbx_strand_id
1 'polypeptide(L)'
;MRAVRDAIRKGLPKGYEEGMQYNMIAWYVPHSRYPAGYHCDPKQPVPFASIASQKNHIGLYLMCIYADETHRDQFISEWQATGKRLDMGKGCVRAKRLDDIPLDVVTRAVARIPVDAFLAHYEKIVPPSKRRR
;
A
#
# COMPACT_ATOMS: atom_id res chain seq x y z
N MET A 1 -8.88 -4.08 -13.25
CA MET A 1 -8.75 -3.27 -12.02
C MET A 1 -9.66 -3.72 -10.88
N ARG A 2 -10.95 -4.01 -11.12
CA ARG A 2 -11.89 -4.42 -10.07
C ARG A 2 -11.41 -5.59 -9.19
N ALA A 3 -10.90 -6.67 -9.78
CA ALA A 3 -10.42 -7.82 -9.01
C ALA A 3 -9.28 -7.49 -8.03
N VAL A 4 -8.35 -6.60 -8.39
CA VAL A 4 -7.28 -6.14 -7.48
C VAL A 4 -7.85 -5.31 -6.34
N ARG A 5 -8.79 -4.40 -6.65
CA ARG A 5 -9.51 -3.60 -5.64
C ARG A 5 -10.24 -4.50 -4.67
N ASP A 6 -10.98 -5.50 -5.16
CA ASP A 6 -11.73 -6.44 -4.33
C ASP A 6 -10.79 -7.28 -3.44
N ALA A 7 -9.64 -7.73 -3.97
CA ALA A 7 -8.62 -8.45 -3.22
C ALA A 7 -8.03 -7.62 -2.08
N ILE A 8 -7.71 -6.34 -2.33
CA ILE A 8 -7.20 -5.43 -1.30
C ILE A 8 -8.29 -5.15 -0.27
N ARG A 9 -9.51 -4.85 -0.70
CA ARG A 9 -10.64 -4.55 0.20
C ARG A 9 -11.02 -5.72 1.09
N LYS A 10 -10.87 -6.97 0.61
CA LYS A 10 -11.07 -8.19 1.40
C LYS A 10 -10.03 -8.34 2.51
N GLY A 11 -8.79 -7.92 2.26
CA GLY A 11 -7.70 -7.97 3.24
C GLY A 11 -7.63 -6.74 4.14
N LEU A 12 -8.27 -5.63 3.76
CA LEU A 12 -8.07 -4.33 4.39
C LEU A 12 -8.51 -4.34 5.86
N PRO A 13 -7.59 -4.12 6.83
CA PRO A 13 -7.96 -4.02 8.23
C PRO A 13 -8.86 -2.82 8.52
N LYS A 14 -9.59 -2.86 9.64
CA LYS A 14 -10.41 -1.71 10.07
C LYS A 14 -9.53 -0.49 10.35
N GLY A 15 -10.00 0.68 9.95
CA GLY A 15 -9.33 1.97 10.20
C GLY A 15 -8.63 2.58 8.99
N TYR A 16 -8.55 1.83 7.89
CA TYR A 16 -8.23 2.41 6.58
C TYR A 16 -9.51 2.82 5.85
N GLU A 17 -9.41 3.87 5.04
CA GLU A 17 -10.47 4.32 4.15
C GLU A 17 -10.04 4.16 2.69
N GLU A 18 -11.02 3.89 1.83
CA GLU A 18 -10.83 3.83 0.39
C GLU A 18 -11.26 5.14 -0.25
N GLY A 19 -10.42 5.70 -1.12
CA GLY A 19 -10.71 6.92 -1.83
C GLY A 19 -9.81 7.11 -3.04
N MET A 20 -9.70 8.36 -3.48
CA MET A 20 -8.83 8.76 -4.59
C MET A 20 -7.66 9.57 -4.04
N GLN A 21 -6.42 9.13 -4.28
CA GLN A 21 -5.21 9.85 -3.91
C GLN A 21 -4.29 9.93 -5.13
N TYR A 22 -3.83 11.14 -5.49
CA TYR A 22 -3.04 11.38 -6.69
C TYR A 22 -3.65 10.78 -7.98
N ASN A 23 -4.98 10.88 -8.14
CA ASN A 23 -5.72 10.32 -9.27
C ASN A 23 -5.62 8.78 -9.39
N MET A 24 -5.29 8.09 -8.30
CA MET A 24 -5.27 6.64 -8.18
C MET A 24 -6.26 6.17 -7.11
N ILE A 25 -6.86 5.00 -7.30
CA ILE A 25 -7.64 4.37 -6.24
C ILE A 25 -6.65 4.01 -5.14
N ALA A 26 -6.89 4.53 -3.94
CA ALA A 26 -5.98 4.40 -2.82
C ALA A 26 -6.73 4.00 -1.54
N TRP A 27 -6.01 3.32 -0.67
CA TRP A 27 -6.37 3.05 0.70
C TRP A 27 -5.38 3.78 1.58
N TYR A 28 -5.90 4.54 2.54
CA TYR A 28 -5.11 5.45 3.36
C TYR A 28 -5.64 5.51 4.79
N VAL A 29 -4.82 6.04 5.68
CA VAL A 29 -5.23 6.39 7.04
C VAL A 29 -5.84 7.80 7.02
N PRO A 30 -7.12 7.97 7.37
CA PRO A 30 -7.78 9.27 7.29
C PRO A 30 -7.24 10.24 8.34
N HIS A 31 -7.35 11.55 8.06
CA HIS A 31 -6.96 12.62 9.00
C HIS A 31 -7.73 12.59 10.32
N SER A 32 -8.95 12.05 10.32
CA SER A 32 -9.73 11.81 11.54
C SER A 32 -9.01 10.90 12.54
N ARG A 33 -8.18 9.97 12.04
CA ARG A 33 -7.36 9.07 12.85
C ARG A 33 -5.93 9.58 13.02
N TYR A 34 -5.34 10.16 11.97
CA TYR A 34 -3.98 10.69 12.01
C TYR A 34 -3.92 12.13 11.46
N PRO A 35 -4.15 13.15 12.31
CA PRO A 35 -4.26 14.55 11.88
C PRO A 35 -2.99 15.16 11.28
N ALA A 36 -1.82 14.56 11.55
CA ALA A 36 -0.55 15.05 11.03
C ALA A 36 -0.36 14.75 9.52
N GLY A 37 -1.16 13.84 8.95
CA GLY A 37 -1.16 13.53 7.53
C GLY A 37 0.13 12.88 7.01
N TYR A 38 0.24 12.83 5.69
CA TYR A 38 1.42 12.30 5.03
C TYR A 38 2.63 13.25 5.18
N HIS A 39 3.83 12.72 5.38
CA HIS A 39 5.00 13.51 5.75
C HIS A 39 5.51 14.39 4.62
N CYS A 40 5.36 13.95 3.36
CA CYS A 40 5.70 14.78 2.20
C CYS A 40 4.64 15.86 1.93
N ASP A 41 3.37 15.57 2.21
CA ASP A 41 2.25 16.50 2.04
C ASP A 41 1.23 16.29 3.16
N PRO A 42 1.29 17.07 4.25
CA PRO A 42 0.40 16.91 5.41
C PRO A 42 -1.08 17.11 5.09
N LYS A 43 -1.43 17.69 3.92
CA LYS A 43 -2.82 17.79 3.48
C LYS A 43 -3.36 16.46 2.99
N GLN A 44 -2.49 15.55 2.55
CA GLN A 44 -2.87 14.22 2.11
C GLN A 44 -2.94 13.26 3.31
N PRO A 45 -3.90 12.32 3.31
CA PRO A 45 -3.93 11.24 4.28
C PRO A 45 -2.71 10.32 4.09
N VAL A 46 -2.35 9.56 5.13
CA VAL A 46 -1.16 8.68 5.06
C VAL A 46 -1.44 7.52 4.11
N PRO A 47 -0.71 7.41 2.98
CA PRO A 47 -0.96 6.38 1.98
C PRO A 47 -0.54 5.01 2.50
N PHE A 48 -1.42 4.02 2.34
CA PHE A 48 -1.15 2.63 2.74
C PHE A 48 -0.97 1.73 1.51
N ALA A 49 -1.89 1.83 0.55
CA ALA A 49 -1.81 1.13 -0.73
C ALA A 49 -2.52 1.93 -1.82
N SER A 50 -2.08 1.82 -3.07
CA SER A 50 -2.80 2.39 -4.22
C SER A 50 -2.68 1.50 -5.44
N ILE A 51 -3.67 1.56 -6.33
CA ILE A 51 -3.64 0.88 -7.63
C ILE A 51 -3.90 1.89 -8.74
N ALA A 52 -3.11 1.78 -9.81
CA ALA A 52 -3.25 2.60 -11.00
C ALA A 52 -3.30 1.74 -12.25
N SER A 53 -4.17 2.11 -13.18
CA SER A 53 -4.14 1.57 -14.54
C SER A 53 -3.26 2.50 -15.38
N GLN A 54 -2.03 2.09 -15.64
CA GLN A 54 -1.11 2.83 -16.50
C GLN A 54 -1.25 2.32 -17.95
N LYS A 55 -0.78 3.11 -18.92
CA LYS A 55 -0.93 2.82 -20.36
C LYS A 55 -0.51 1.40 -20.77
N ASN A 56 0.51 0.83 -20.13
CA ASN A 56 1.11 -0.46 -20.50
C ASN A 56 1.11 -1.50 -19.37
N HIS A 57 0.66 -1.14 -18.17
CA HIS A 57 0.72 -2.03 -17.01
C HIS A 57 -0.24 -1.59 -15.90
N ILE A 58 -0.53 -2.50 -15.00
CA ILE A 58 -1.17 -2.24 -13.72
C ILE A 58 -0.05 -1.92 -12.72
N GLY A 59 -0.11 -0.75 -12.09
CA GLY A 59 0.81 -0.35 -11.02
C GLY A 59 0.17 -0.59 -9.66
N LEU A 60 0.84 -1.37 -8.80
CA LEU A 60 0.48 -1.56 -7.40
C LEU A 60 1.49 -0.82 -6.53
N TYR A 61 1.02 0.20 -5.83
CA TYR A 61 1.80 1.04 -4.93
C TYR A 61 1.50 0.62 -3.49
N LEU A 62 2.20 -0.40 -3.00
CA LEU A 62 1.94 -0.99 -1.68
C LEU A 62 2.87 -0.34 -0.64
N MET A 63 2.55 0.87 -0.15
CA MET A 63 3.41 1.55 0.83
C MET A 63 3.64 0.72 2.09
N CYS A 64 2.67 -0.11 2.46
CA CYS A 64 2.76 -1.03 3.57
C CYS A 64 3.92 -2.05 3.48
N ILE A 65 4.28 -2.52 2.28
CA ILE A 65 5.43 -3.44 2.10
C ILE A 65 6.74 -2.68 1.92
N TYR A 66 6.70 -1.41 1.51
CA TYR A 66 7.91 -0.60 1.33
C TYR A 66 8.38 0.05 2.63
N ALA A 67 7.48 0.23 3.59
CA ALA A 67 7.81 0.80 4.89
C ALA A 67 8.69 -0.12 5.74
N ASP A 68 8.50 -1.44 5.64
CA ASP A 68 9.18 -2.44 6.47
C ASP A 68 9.87 -3.52 5.62
N GLU A 69 11.17 -3.72 5.82
CA GLU A 69 11.97 -4.69 5.05
C GLU A 69 11.52 -6.13 5.27
N THR A 70 11.04 -6.48 6.47
CA THR A 70 10.55 -7.83 6.77
C THR A 70 9.28 -8.12 5.98
N HIS A 71 8.33 -7.18 5.96
CA HIS A 71 7.11 -7.32 5.15
C HIS A 71 7.43 -7.36 3.65
N ARG A 72 8.41 -6.57 3.21
CA ARG A 72 8.90 -6.59 1.83
C ARG A 72 9.42 -7.96 1.42
N ASP A 73 10.31 -8.53 2.20
CA ASP A 73 10.98 -9.79 1.87
C ASP A 73 10.00 -10.96 1.90
N GLN A 74 9.07 -10.97 2.86
CA GLN A 74 7.97 -11.93 2.88
C GLN A 74 7.08 -11.81 1.64
N PHE A 75 6.72 -10.59 1.24
CA PHE A 75 5.92 -10.37 0.02
C PHE A 75 6.65 -10.86 -1.23
N ILE A 76 7.95 -10.58 -1.35
CA ILE A 76 8.78 -11.05 -2.47
C ILE A 76 8.81 -12.58 -2.50
N SER A 77 9.09 -13.22 -1.35
CA SER A 77 9.14 -14.67 -1.22
C SER A 77 7.81 -15.33 -1.60
N GLU A 78 6.70 -14.82 -1.07
CA GLU A 78 5.36 -15.34 -1.39
C GLU A 78 4.99 -15.15 -2.86
N TRP A 79 5.34 -14.01 -3.46
CA TRP A 79 5.10 -13.77 -4.87
C TRP A 79 5.91 -14.74 -5.73
N GLN A 80 7.20 -14.90 -5.44
CA GLN A 80 8.08 -15.82 -6.18
C GLN A 80 7.62 -17.28 -6.06
N ALA A 81 7.11 -17.69 -4.89
CA ALA A 81 6.57 -19.02 -4.68
C ALA A 81 5.37 -19.36 -5.59
N THR A 82 4.68 -18.35 -6.14
CA THR A 82 3.58 -18.56 -7.10
C THR A 82 4.06 -18.88 -8.52
N GLY A 83 5.36 -18.77 -8.78
CA GLY A 83 5.95 -18.89 -10.13
C GLY A 83 5.65 -17.71 -11.06
N LYS A 84 4.93 -16.69 -10.58
CA LYS A 84 4.62 -15.48 -11.36
C LYS A 84 5.81 -14.53 -11.37
N ARG A 85 6.01 -13.86 -12.51
CA ARG A 85 7.08 -12.87 -12.65
C ARG A 85 6.83 -11.69 -11.71
N LEU A 86 7.80 -11.40 -10.85
CA LEU A 86 7.80 -10.20 -10.03
C LEU A 86 8.58 -9.08 -10.75
N ASP A 87 7.91 -7.98 -11.06
CA ASP A 87 8.52 -6.78 -11.64
C ASP A 87 8.32 -5.62 -10.65
N MET A 88 9.29 -5.45 -9.75
CA MET A 88 9.21 -4.50 -8.64
C MET A 88 10.21 -3.36 -8.85
N GLY A 89 9.73 -2.12 -8.83
CA GLY A 89 10.54 -0.91 -8.82
C GLY A 89 10.77 -0.36 -7.40
N LYS A 90 11.32 0.86 -7.32
CA LYS A 90 11.62 1.54 -6.04
C LYS A 90 10.39 1.93 -5.20
N GLY A 91 9.17 1.81 -5.75
CA GLY A 91 7.94 2.17 -5.04
C GLY A 91 6.66 1.59 -5.63
N CYS A 92 6.75 0.69 -6.60
CA CYS A 92 5.60 -0.01 -7.14
C CYS A 92 5.95 -1.39 -7.69
N VAL A 93 4.98 -2.29 -7.67
CA VAL A 93 4.98 -3.54 -8.42
C VAL A 93 4.22 -3.31 -9.72
N ARG A 94 4.77 -3.77 -10.84
CA ARG A 94 4.20 -3.61 -12.17
C ARG A 94 3.75 -4.97 -12.68
N ALA A 95 2.52 -5.05 -13.16
CA ALA A 95 2.00 -6.26 -13.80
C ALA A 95 1.44 -5.92 -15.17
N LYS A 96 1.76 -6.70 -16.20
CA LYS A 96 1.22 -6.46 -17.55
C LYS A 96 -0.27 -6.79 -17.60
N ARG A 97 -0.67 -7.90 -16.98
CA ARG A 97 -2.04 -8.38 -16.94
C ARG A 97 -2.47 -8.65 -15.51
N LEU A 98 -3.78 -8.69 -15.30
CA LEU A 98 -4.37 -9.05 -14.01
C LEU A 98 -3.94 -10.45 -13.57
N ASP A 99 -3.88 -11.41 -14.51
CA ASP A 99 -3.48 -12.80 -14.24
C ASP A 99 -2.03 -12.92 -13.78
N ASP A 100 -1.20 -11.91 -14.01
CA ASP A 100 0.19 -11.91 -13.55
C ASP A 100 0.29 -11.48 -12.07
N ILE A 101 -0.81 -11.01 -11.48
CA ILE A 101 -0.90 -10.61 -10.07
C ILE A 101 -1.45 -11.79 -9.25
N PRO A 102 -0.69 -12.35 -8.29
CA PRO A 102 -1.21 -13.28 -7.32
C PRO A 102 -2.06 -12.53 -6.29
N LEU A 103 -3.37 -12.43 -6.56
CA LEU A 103 -4.31 -11.67 -5.73
C LEU A 103 -4.30 -12.13 -4.26
N ASP A 104 -4.17 -13.43 -4.01
CA ASP A 104 -4.11 -13.96 -2.65
C ASP A 104 -2.89 -13.45 -1.88
N VAL A 105 -1.73 -13.34 -2.53
CA VAL A 105 -0.51 -12.77 -1.93
C VAL A 105 -0.72 -11.29 -1.60
N VAL A 106 -1.35 -10.53 -2.51
CA VAL A 106 -1.69 -9.12 -2.28
C VAL A 106 -2.65 -8.97 -1.10
N THR A 107 -3.71 -9.79 -1.04
CA THR A 107 -4.66 -9.78 0.07
C THR A 107 -3.98 -10.09 1.40
N ARG A 108 -3.11 -11.10 1.46
CA ARG A 108 -2.38 -11.46 2.69
C ARG A 108 -1.42 -10.35 3.12
N ALA A 109 -0.70 -9.75 2.19
CA ALA A 109 0.22 -8.66 2.49
C ALA A 109 -0.49 -7.45 3.12
N VAL A 110 -1.65 -7.08 2.58
CA VAL A 110 -2.49 -6.00 3.13
C VAL A 110 -3.08 -6.39 4.49
N ALA A 111 -3.57 -7.62 4.64
CA ALA A 111 -4.22 -8.08 5.86
C ALA A 111 -3.30 -8.18 7.08
N ARG A 112 -1.99 -8.34 6.86
CA ARG A 112 -1.00 -8.50 7.93
C ARG A 112 -0.70 -7.24 8.72
N ILE A 113 -1.07 -6.07 8.19
CA ILE A 113 -0.60 -4.80 8.73
C ILE A 113 -1.81 -4.02 9.24
N PRO A 114 -2.16 -4.15 10.54
CA PRO A 114 -3.15 -3.30 11.18
C PRO A 114 -2.76 -1.83 11.12
N VAL A 115 -3.76 -0.95 11.07
CA VAL A 115 -3.56 0.51 11.01
C VAL A 115 -2.66 1.06 12.13
N ASP A 116 -2.80 0.55 13.35
CA ASP A 116 -2.01 1.01 14.49
C ASP A 116 -0.55 0.58 14.39
N ALA A 117 -0.30 -0.65 13.89
CA ALA A 117 1.05 -1.14 13.62
C ALA A 117 1.72 -0.36 12.48
N PHE A 118 0.96 -0.06 11.43
CA PHE A 118 1.43 0.77 10.32
C PHE A 118 1.81 2.17 10.78
N LEU A 119 0.94 2.85 11.54
CA LEU A 119 1.23 4.18 12.07
C LEU A 119 2.45 4.17 13.01
N ALA A 120 2.53 3.20 13.92
CA ALA A 120 3.67 3.08 14.84
C ALA A 120 5.00 2.87 14.10
N HIS A 121 4.99 2.14 12.97
CA HIS A 121 6.18 1.98 12.14
C HIS A 121 6.48 3.24 11.33
N TYR A 122 5.45 3.86 10.77
CA TYR A 122 5.53 5.10 10.01
C TYR A 122 6.13 6.25 10.84
N GLU A 123 5.71 6.43 12.09
CA GLU A 123 6.24 7.44 13.02
C GLU A 123 7.71 7.21 13.40
N LYS A 124 8.22 5.96 13.31
CA LYS A 124 9.65 5.67 13.56
C LYS A 124 10.53 6.08 12.40
N ILE A 125 10.02 5.95 11.17
CA ILE A 125 10.76 6.25 9.94
C ILE A 125 10.69 7.74 9.63
N VAL A 126 9.53 8.34 9.83
CA VAL A 126 9.29 9.74 9.54
C VAL A 126 9.78 10.57 10.74
N PRO A 127 10.73 11.50 10.55
CA PRO A 127 11.11 12.41 11.63
C PRO A 127 9.88 13.21 12.07
N PRO A 128 9.71 13.49 13.37
CA PRO A 128 8.51 14.17 13.86
C PRO A 128 8.30 15.44 13.04
N SER A 129 7.21 15.48 12.29
CA SER A 129 6.73 16.67 11.60
C SER A 129 6.75 17.78 12.64
N LYS A 130 7.55 18.83 12.42
CA LYS A 130 7.58 19.99 13.31
C LYS A 130 6.13 20.47 13.40
N ARG A 131 5.46 20.17 14.52
CA ARG A 131 4.16 20.76 14.88
C ARG A 131 4.37 22.26 14.76
N ARG A 132 3.97 22.85 13.63
CA ARG A 132 3.95 24.30 13.48
C ARG A 132 2.86 24.78 14.42
N ARG A 133 3.33 25.29 15.56
CA ARG A 133 2.55 26.08 16.52
C ARG A 133 1.92 27.26 15.82
#